data_AF-A3ZYT3-F1
#
_entry.id   AF-A3ZYT3-F1
#
_cell.length_a   1.000
_cell.length_b   1.000
_cell.length_c   1.000
_cell.angle_alpha   90.00
_cell.angle_beta   90.00
_cell.angle_gamma   90.00
#
_symmetry.space_group_name_H-M   'P 1'
#
loop_
_entity.id
_entity.type
_entity.pdbx_description
1 polymer ?
#
loop_
_entity_poly.entity_id
_entity_poly.type
_entity_poly.pdbx_seq_one_letter_code
_entity_poly.pdbx_strand_id
1 'polypeptide(L)'
;MSDPKPPKIEFDFDSLPVDPRDRHEALVDLFGQHVTWLRNWSVTATAQLVESEESRKNLGTIRREKYDTLASLTPEQKAAAREATAATVDRFIQLFLTMASGTGIDQRIDDPHAIRFKIDLEVCEIHNSEVVEQETINRRGKKFFADYWGAGSTDLRRNSAQL
;
A
#
# COMPACT_ATOMS: atom_id res chain seq x y z
N MET A 1 -18.50 -5.01 -7.37
CA MET A 1 -17.10 -5.29 -7.78
C MET A 1 -16.64 -6.49 -6.98
N SER A 2 -16.05 -7.50 -7.62
CA SER A 2 -15.39 -8.58 -6.88
C SER A 2 -14.24 -8.01 -6.06
N ASP A 3 -14.04 -8.53 -4.85
CA ASP A 3 -12.89 -8.15 -4.03
C ASP A 3 -11.60 -8.39 -4.82
N PRO A 4 -10.70 -7.40 -4.90
CA PRO A 4 -9.47 -7.55 -5.65
C PRO A 4 -8.61 -8.59 -4.96
N LYS A 5 -8.17 -9.60 -5.73
CA LYS A 5 -7.19 -10.54 -5.21
C LYS A 5 -5.81 -9.87 -5.24
N PRO A 6 -5.00 -10.00 -4.18
CA PRO A 6 -3.60 -9.60 -4.24
C PRO A 6 -2.90 -10.29 -5.42
N PRO A 7 -1.83 -9.70 -5.96
CA PRO A 7 -1.10 -10.32 -7.04
C PRO A 7 -0.52 -11.62 -6.51
N LYS A 8 -0.37 -12.61 -7.38
CA LYS A 8 0.41 -13.79 -7.03
C LYS A 8 1.87 -13.33 -6.94
N ILE A 9 2.35 -13.09 -5.73
CA ILE A 9 3.77 -12.83 -5.50
C ILE A 9 4.45 -14.19 -5.50
N GLU A 10 5.36 -14.41 -6.45
CA GLU A 10 6.24 -15.58 -6.46
C GLU A 10 7.26 -15.42 -5.34
N PHE A 11 6.82 -15.75 -4.13
CA PHE A 11 7.63 -15.77 -2.93
C PHE A 11 7.68 -17.20 -2.42
N ASP A 12 8.89 -17.76 -2.38
CA ASP A 12 9.13 -19.08 -1.82
C ASP A 12 9.65 -18.90 -0.39
N PHE A 13 8.85 -19.30 0.60
CA PHE A 13 9.22 -19.17 2.01
C PHE A 13 10.49 -19.95 2.35
N ASP A 14 10.69 -21.11 1.72
CA ASP A 14 11.87 -21.94 1.94
C ASP A 14 13.14 -21.31 1.34
N SER A 15 12.99 -20.32 0.45
CA SER A 15 14.09 -19.57 -0.16
C SER A 15 14.55 -18.35 0.65
N LEU A 16 13.89 -18.06 1.77
CA LEU A 16 14.25 -16.91 2.60
C LEU A 16 15.70 -17.01 3.10
N PRO A 17 16.44 -15.88 3.17
CA PRO A 17 17.79 -15.88 3.73
C PRO A 17 17.84 -16.44 5.16
N VAL A 18 18.96 -17.12 5.47
CA VAL A 18 19.23 -17.64 6.82
C VAL A 18 19.74 -16.52 7.74
N ASP A 19 20.45 -15.53 7.20
CA ASP A 19 20.88 -14.37 7.97
C ASP A 19 19.65 -13.55 8.40
N PRO A 20 19.45 -13.29 9.71
CA PRO A 20 18.25 -12.62 10.20
C PRO A 20 18.01 -11.23 9.61
N ARG A 21 19.08 -10.51 9.28
CA ARG A 21 18.98 -9.14 8.76
C ARG A 21 18.53 -9.18 7.30
N ASP A 22 19.13 -10.04 6.49
CA ASP A 22 18.72 -10.17 5.09
C ASP A 22 17.34 -10.84 4.96
N ARG A 23 16.97 -11.73 5.89
CA ARG A 23 15.62 -12.28 6.02
C ARG A 23 14.58 -11.20 6.30
N HIS A 24 14.88 -10.29 7.23
CA HIS A 24 14.03 -9.13 7.53
C HIS A 24 13.82 -8.24 6.29
N GLU A 25 14.89 -7.89 5.57
CA GLU A 25 14.77 -7.07 4.34
C GLU A 25 13.92 -7.77 3.27
N ALA A 26 14.05 -9.09 3.10
CA ALA A 26 13.21 -9.85 2.16
C ALA A 26 11.72 -9.79 2.53
N LEU A 27 11.38 -9.86 3.81
CA LEU A 27 10.00 -9.72 4.31
C LEU A 27 9.47 -8.29 4.18
N VAL A 28 10.33 -7.29 4.40
CA VAL A 28 10.01 -5.88 4.16
C VAL A 28 9.71 -5.63 2.68
N ASP A 29 10.50 -6.21 1.76
CA ASP A 29 10.26 -6.12 0.32
C ASP A 29 8.93 -6.79 -0.08
N LEU A 30 8.62 -7.96 0.49
CA LEU A 30 7.33 -8.63 0.29
C LEU A 30 6.16 -7.73 0.72
N PHE A 31 6.25 -7.11 1.90
CA PHE A 31 5.26 -6.15 2.35
C PHE A 31 5.14 -4.94 1.40
N GLY A 32 6.26 -4.39 0.94
CA GLY A 32 6.30 -3.29 -0.03
C GLY A 32 5.60 -3.59 -1.34
N GLN A 33 5.70 -4.82 -1.84
CA GLN A 33 4.97 -5.26 -3.03
C GLN A 33 3.45 -5.24 -2.81
N HIS A 34 2.96 -5.70 -1.66
CA HIS A 34 1.54 -5.63 -1.31
C HIS A 34 1.03 -4.19 -1.17
N VAL A 35 1.79 -3.30 -0.53
CA VAL A 35 1.44 -1.87 -0.42
C VAL A 35 1.37 -1.22 -1.81
N THR A 36 2.33 -1.52 -2.69
CA THR A 36 2.36 -1.02 -4.06
C THR A 36 1.16 -1.52 -4.87
N TRP A 37 0.80 -2.80 -4.73
CA TRP A 37 -0.40 -3.33 -5.33
C TRP A 37 -1.67 -2.63 -4.84
N LEU A 38 -1.83 -2.45 -3.53
CA LEU A 38 -2.98 -1.75 -2.94
C LEU A 38 -3.09 -0.31 -3.47
N ARG A 39 -1.95 0.38 -3.60
CA ARG A 39 -1.86 1.71 -4.19
C ARG A 39 -2.38 1.71 -5.63
N ASN A 40 -1.87 0.81 -6.47
CA ASN A 40 -2.27 0.74 -7.88
C ASN A 40 -3.74 0.35 -8.03
N TRP A 41 -4.20 -0.62 -7.25
CA TRP A 41 -5.61 -0.99 -7.24
C TRP A 41 -6.50 0.19 -6.83
N SER A 42 -6.13 0.95 -5.80
CA SER A 42 -6.92 2.09 -5.32
C SER A 42 -7.09 3.17 -6.40
N VAL A 43 -6.01 3.46 -7.13
CA VAL A 43 -6.04 4.42 -8.25
C VAL A 43 -6.91 3.90 -9.39
N THR A 44 -6.73 2.64 -9.80
CA THR A 44 -7.49 2.03 -10.89
C THR A 44 -8.98 1.90 -10.56
N ALA A 45 -9.31 1.44 -9.35
CA ALA A 45 -10.69 1.30 -8.89
C ALA A 45 -11.39 2.67 -8.85
N THR A 46 -10.70 3.71 -8.39
CA THR A 46 -11.22 5.08 -8.41
C THR A 46 -11.47 5.57 -9.83
N ALA A 47 -10.54 5.32 -10.77
CA ALA A 47 -10.72 5.66 -12.17
C ALA A 47 -11.93 4.93 -12.78
N GLN A 48 -12.09 3.65 -12.50
CA GLN A 48 -13.21 2.84 -12.97
C GLN A 48 -14.55 3.37 -12.45
N LEU A 49 -14.62 3.83 -11.20
CA LEU A 49 -15.81 4.49 -10.67
C LEU A 49 -16.14 5.80 -11.40
N VAL A 50 -15.16 6.53 -11.92
CA VAL A 50 -15.39 7.74 -12.72
C VAL A 50 -15.81 7.39 -14.15
N GLU A 51 -15.27 6.33 -14.73
CA GLU A 51 -15.51 5.95 -16.14
C GLU A 51 -16.78 5.13 -16.36
N SER A 52 -17.12 4.22 -15.44
CA SER A 52 -18.17 3.23 -15.62
C SER A 52 -19.40 3.54 -14.79
N GLU A 53 -20.51 3.87 -15.46
CA GLU A 53 -21.80 4.04 -14.80
C GLU A 53 -22.25 2.76 -14.08
N GLU A 54 -22.03 1.60 -14.71
CA GLU A 54 -22.31 0.29 -14.11
C GLU A 54 -21.55 0.10 -12.80
N SER A 55 -20.28 0.49 -12.75
CA SER A 55 -19.48 0.42 -11.52
C SER A 55 -20.05 1.33 -10.43
N ARG A 56 -20.57 2.51 -10.79
CA ARG A 56 -21.24 3.44 -9.86
C ARG A 56 -22.61 2.98 -9.38
N LYS A 57 -23.36 2.21 -10.18
CA LYS A 57 -24.70 1.71 -9.80
C LYS A 57 -24.68 0.88 -8.51
N ASN A 58 -23.54 0.25 -8.22
CA ASN A 58 -23.35 -0.55 -7.01
C ASN A 58 -22.98 0.28 -5.77
N LEU A 59 -22.82 1.61 -5.90
CA LEU A 59 -22.54 2.50 -4.77
C LEU A 59 -23.83 3.03 -4.16
N GLY A 60 -23.86 3.17 -2.83
CA GLY A 60 -24.91 3.94 -2.15
C GLY A 60 -24.90 5.42 -2.55
N THR A 61 -26.06 6.07 -2.48
CA THR A 61 -26.31 7.43 -3.02
C THR A 61 -25.25 8.46 -2.65
N ILE A 62 -24.89 8.57 -1.36
CA ILE A 62 -23.92 9.56 -0.87
C ILE A 62 -22.52 9.37 -1.49
N ARG A 63 -22.11 8.11 -1.69
CA ARG A 63 -20.80 7.82 -2.30
C ARG A 63 -20.85 8.02 -3.80
N ARG A 64 -21.97 7.66 -4.44
CA ARG A 64 -22.18 7.78 -5.87
C ARG A 64 -22.10 9.21 -6.38
N GLU A 65 -22.73 10.16 -5.68
CA GLU A 65 -22.81 11.57 -6.12
C GLU A 65 -21.44 12.16 -6.46
N LYS A 66 -20.43 11.91 -5.62
CA LYS A 66 -19.05 12.38 -5.85
C LYS A 66 -18.48 11.87 -7.17
N TYR A 67 -18.74 10.61 -7.50
CA TYR A 67 -18.25 10.01 -8.74
C TYR A 67 -19.08 10.40 -9.96
N ASP A 68 -20.38 10.68 -9.80
CA ASP A 68 -21.20 11.24 -10.87
C ASP A 68 -20.72 12.66 -11.25
N THR A 69 -20.35 13.50 -10.27
CA THR A 69 -19.71 14.80 -10.54
C THR A 69 -18.36 14.66 -11.26
N LEU A 70 -17.52 13.71 -10.83
CA LEU A 70 -16.25 13.46 -11.51
C LEU A 70 -16.46 12.87 -12.92
N ALA A 71 -17.52 12.09 -13.12
CA ALA A 71 -17.86 11.49 -14.41
C ALA A 71 -18.29 12.54 -15.45
N SER A 72 -18.80 13.71 -15.03
CA SER A 72 -19.16 14.81 -15.95
C SER A 72 -17.97 15.66 -16.41
N LEU A 73 -16.77 15.44 -15.86
CA LEU A 73 -15.55 16.15 -16.27
C LEU A 73 -15.12 15.78 -17.70
N THR A 74 -14.35 16.67 -18.35
CA THR A 74 -13.73 16.38 -19.65
C THR A 74 -12.66 15.28 -19.52
N PRO A 75 -12.26 14.62 -20.61
CA PRO A 75 -11.19 13.62 -20.58
C PRO A 75 -9.88 14.12 -19.96
N GLU A 76 -9.49 15.36 -20.26
CA GLU A 76 -8.26 15.99 -19.74
C GLU A 76 -8.36 16.23 -18.24
N GLN A 77 -9.52 16.71 -17.78
CA GLN A 77 -9.79 16.89 -16.34
C GLN A 77 -9.83 15.56 -15.59
N LYS A 78 -10.37 14.49 -16.21
CA LYS A 78 -10.33 13.14 -15.65
C LYS A 78 -8.92 12.59 -15.55
N ALA A 79 -8.07 12.84 -16.54
CA ALA A 79 -6.66 12.48 -16.49
C ALA A 79 -5.94 13.20 -15.34
N ALA A 80 -6.10 14.52 -15.22
CA ALA A 80 -5.54 15.30 -14.12
C ALA A 80 -6.05 14.83 -12.74
N ALA A 81 -7.33 14.48 -12.63
CA ALA A 81 -7.90 13.94 -11.40
C ALA A 81 -7.30 12.57 -11.02
N ARG A 82 -6.96 11.71 -11.99
CA ARG A 82 -6.25 10.44 -11.73
C ARG A 82 -4.85 10.68 -11.21
N GLU A 83 -4.11 11.60 -11.81
CA GLU A 83 -2.76 11.96 -11.35
C GLU A 83 -2.79 12.54 -9.93
N ALA A 84 -3.74 13.42 -9.63
CA ALA A 84 -3.94 13.96 -8.29
C ALA A 84 -4.33 12.88 -7.28
N THR A 85 -5.19 11.93 -7.66
CA THR A 85 -5.56 10.78 -6.83
C THR A 85 -4.33 9.92 -6.51
N ALA A 86 -3.55 9.60 -7.54
CA ALA A 86 -2.32 8.82 -7.41
C ALA A 86 -1.31 9.50 -6.47
N ALA A 87 -1.06 10.80 -6.65
CA ALA A 87 -0.18 11.58 -5.77
C ALA A 87 -0.70 11.65 -4.33
N THR A 88 -2.03 11.73 -4.15
CA THR A 88 -2.65 11.75 -2.82
C THR A 88 -2.48 10.41 -2.10
N VAL A 89 -2.69 9.29 -2.80
CA VAL A 89 -2.46 7.95 -2.24
C VAL A 89 -0.98 7.77 -1.88
N ASP A 90 -0.07 8.18 -2.76
CA ASP A 90 1.37 8.11 -2.50
C ASP A 90 1.77 8.92 -1.27
N ARG A 91 1.23 10.14 -1.15
CA ARG A 91 1.48 11.01 0.02
C ARG A 91 0.91 10.42 1.30
N PHE A 92 -0.29 9.84 1.23
CA PHE A 92 -0.91 9.19 2.39
C PHE A 92 -0.06 8.00 2.86
N ILE A 93 0.35 7.12 1.95
CA ILE A 93 1.18 5.95 2.28
C ILE A 93 2.51 6.43 2.91
N GLN A 94 3.18 7.40 2.31
CA GLN A 94 4.42 7.96 2.87
C GLN A 94 4.23 8.50 4.30
N LEU A 95 3.18 9.29 4.53
CA LEU A 95 2.87 9.85 5.85
C LEU A 95 2.53 8.76 6.87
N PHE A 96 1.73 7.77 6.46
CA PHE A 96 1.36 6.64 7.30
C PHE A 96 2.58 5.84 7.74
N LEU A 97 3.48 5.52 6.81
CA LEU A 97 4.70 4.77 7.10
C LEU A 97 5.68 5.59 7.96
N THR A 98 5.76 6.89 7.73
CA THR A 98 6.53 7.82 8.58
C THR A 98 6.01 7.85 10.01
N MET A 99 4.70 7.95 10.17
CA MET A 99 4.06 7.87 11.48
C MET A 99 4.36 6.51 12.15
N ALA A 100 4.26 5.42 11.39
CA ALA A 100 4.45 4.08 11.91
C ALA A 100 5.91 3.81 12.34
N SER A 101 6.89 4.36 11.62
CA SER A 101 8.31 4.14 11.91
C SER A 101 8.91 5.10 12.92
N GLY A 102 8.12 5.98 13.55
CA GLY A 102 8.59 6.83 14.64
C GLY A 102 9.36 6.02 15.69
N THR A 103 10.68 6.18 15.71
CA THR A 103 11.60 5.51 16.65
C THR A 103 11.75 6.31 17.95
N GLY A 104 11.28 7.55 17.97
CA GLY A 104 11.41 8.50 19.08
C GLY A 104 10.27 8.49 20.09
N ILE A 105 10.32 9.49 20.99
CA ILE A 105 9.25 9.89 21.91
C ILE A 105 8.39 10.99 21.22
N ASP A 106 8.35 11.01 19.88
CA ASP A 106 7.77 12.14 19.13
C ASP A 106 6.25 12.19 19.23
N GLN A 107 5.64 11.08 19.66
CA GLN A 107 4.22 10.99 19.99
C GLN A 107 4.02 10.92 21.49
N ARG A 108 4.45 11.98 22.21
CA ARG A 108 4.13 12.12 23.63
C ARG A 108 2.63 12.25 23.82
N ILE A 109 2.11 11.52 24.80
CA ILE A 109 0.77 11.75 25.31
C ILE A 109 0.88 12.77 26.45
N ASP A 110 1.78 12.48 27.38
CA ASP A 110 2.12 13.28 28.56
C ASP A 110 3.55 12.92 29.03
N ASP A 111 3.92 13.32 30.24
CA ASP A 111 5.16 12.87 30.88
C ASP A 111 4.82 11.79 31.92
N PRO A 112 5.35 10.54 31.84
CA PRO A 112 6.42 10.04 30.97
C PRO A 112 5.96 9.18 29.77
N HIS A 113 4.72 9.30 29.28
CA HIS A 113 4.16 8.35 28.30
C HIS A 113 4.26 8.80 26.84
N ALA A 114 4.51 7.83 25.95
CA ALA A 114 4.51 8.02 24.50
C ALA A 114 3.89 6.85 23.75
N ILE A 115 3.34 7.13 22.57
CA ILE A 115 2.79 6.14 21.64
C ILE A 115 3.91 5.63 20.74
N ARG A 116 3.89 4.32 20.51
CA ARG A 116 4.74 3.66 19.52
C ARG A 116 3.90 2.70 18.70
N PHE A 117 3.98 2.81 17.38
CA PHE A 117 3.32 1.89 16.48
C PHE A 117 4.25 0.72 16.12
N LYS A 118 3.62 -0.42 15.81
CA LYS A 118 4.25 -1.61 15.25
C LYS A 118 3.45 -2.02 14.02
N ILE A 119 4.17 -2.46 13.00
CA ILE A 119 3.59 -3.17 11.86
C ILE A 119 4.24 -4.55 11.90
N ASP A 120 3.44 -5.54 12.25
CA ASP A 120 3.87 -6.94 12.29
C ASP A 120 3.40 -7.63 11.01
N LEU A 121 4.32 -8.34 10.36
CA LEU A 121 4.04 -9.25 9.25
C LEU A 121 4.15 -10.66 9.78
N GLU A 122 3.10 -11.45 9.55
CA GLU A 122 3.04 -12.86 9.90
C GLU A 122 2.96 -13.69 8.62
N VAL A 123 3.81 -14.71 8.52
CA VAL A 123 3.65 -15.77 7.52
C VAL A 123 2.93 -16.92 8.22
N CYS A 124 1.79 -17.31 7.68
CA CYS A 124 0.97 -18.36 8.26
C CYS A 124 0.81 -19.54 7.30
N GLU A 125 0.69 -20.74 7.87
CA GLU A 125 0.24 -21.91 7.13
C GLU A 125 -1.21 -21.73 6.64
N ILE A 126 -1.43 -21.94 5.35
CA ILE A 126 -2.72 -21.67 4.70
C ILE A 126 -3.86 -22.52 5.29
N HIS A 127 -3.55 -23.72 5.78
CA HIS A 127 -4.57 -24.71 6.17
C HIS A 127 -5.05 -24.57 7.61
N ASN A 128 -4.20 -24.12 8.53
CA ASN A 128 -4.50 -24.04 9.97
C ASN A 128 -4.28 -22.62 10.54
N SER A 129 -3.80 -21.67 9.72
CA SER A 129 -3.44 -20.31 10.14
C SER A 129 -2.36 -20.25 11.24
N GLU A 130 -1.57 -21.31 11.40
CA GLU A 130 -0.43 -21.31 12.33
C GLU A 130 0.64 -20.35 11.82
N VAL A 131 1.11 -19.46 12.70
CA VAL A 131 2.17 -18.50 12.38
C VAL A 131 3.51 -19.24 12.38
N VAL A 132 4.15 -19.32 11.22
CA VAL A 132 5.48 -19.94 11.04
C VAL A 132 6.62 -18.92 11.06
N GLU A 133 6.31 -17.65 10.84
CA GLU A 133 7.25 -16.53 10.92
C GLU A 133 6.51 -15.26 11.35
N GLN A 134 7.12 -14.44 12.20
CA GLN A 134 6.61 -13.13 12.56
C GLN A 134 7.75 -12.11 12.63
N GLU A 135 7.58 -10.97 11.95
CA GLU A 135 8.56 -9.89 11.94
C GLU A 135 7.92 -8.50 12.10
N THR A 136 8.54 -7.64 12.91
CA THR A 136 8.13 -6.23 13.04
C THR A 136 8.84 -5.40 11.98
N ILE A 137 8.21 -5.25 10.81
CA ILE A 137 8.82 -4.71 9.59
C ILE A 137 9.12 -3.20 9.62
N ASN A 138 8.51 -2.44 10.51
CA ASN A 138 8.77 -1.01 10.66
C ASN A 138 9.92 -0.68 11.63
N ARG A 139 10.71 -1.69 12.03
CA ARG A 139 11.81 -1.58 13.00
C ARG A 139 12.99 -2.44 12.55
N ARG A 140 14.20 -2.13 13.05
CA ARG A 140 15.41 -2.97 12.92
C ARG A 140 16.00 -3.16 11.51
N GLY A 141 15.36 -2.68 10.44
CA GLY A 141 15.90 -2.65 9.08
C GLY A 141 17.10 -1.71 8.88
N LYS A 142 17.85 -1.93 7.80
CA LYS A 142 18.98 -1.08 7.34
C LYS A 142 18.51 0.29 6.86
N LYS A 143 17.31 0.35 6.29
CA LYS A 143 16.71 1.53 5.68
C LYS A 143 15.31 1.73 6.24
N PHE A 144 14.86 2.97 6.28
CA PHE A 144 13.52 3.29 6.74
C PHE A 144 12.53 2.96 5.61
N PHE A 145 11.37 2.35 5.93
CA PHE A 145 10.45 1.84 4.92
C PHE A 145 9.97 2.92 3.92
N ALA A 146 9.81 4.17 4.36
CA ALA A 146 9.48 5.26 3.44
C ALA A 146 10.65 5.64 2.50
N ASP A 147 11.90 5.23 2.78
CA ASP A 147 13.03 5.41 1.87
C ASP A 147 12.92 4.47 0.65
N TYR A 148 12.27 3.32 0.82
CA TYR A 148 11.92 2.43 -0.29
C TYR A 148 10.74 2.98 -1.11
N TRP A 149 9.90 3.82 -0.48
CA TRP A 149 8.76 4.47 -1.12
C TRP A 149 9.20 5.62 -2.03
N GLY A 150 9.35 5.31 -3.32
CA GLY A 150 9.76 6.26 -4.36
C GLY A 150 10.91 5.75 -5.22
N ALA A 151 11.84 4.98 -4.64
CA ALA A 151 12.96 4.39 -5.37
C ALA A 151 12.49 3.36 -6.42
N GLY A 152 11.54 2.48 -6.05
CA GLY A 152 10.92 1.50 -6.96
C GLY A 152 9.87 2.09 -7.91
N SER A 153 9.39 3.32 -7.68
CA SER A 153 8.42 3.98 -8.57
C SER A 153 9.04 4.37 -9.92
N THR A 154 10.37 4.50 -9.97
CA THR A 154 11.12 4.80 -11.20
C THR A 154 11.18 3.60 -12.14
N ASP A 155 11.30 2.38 -11.61
CA ASP A 155 11.35 1.16 -12.42
C ASP A 155 9.97 0.66 -12.84
N LEU A 156 8.93 0.88 -12.03
CA LEU A 156 7.56 0.51 -12.42
C LEU A 156 6.98 1.41 -13.53
N ARG A 157 7.47 2.64 -13.71
CA ARG A 157 7.13 3.49 -14.88
C ARG A 157 7.60 2.90 -16.21
N ARG A 158 8.59 2.00 -16.21
CA ARG A 158 9.03 1.28 -17.43
C ARG A 158 8.09 0.14 -17.81
N ASN A 159 7.43 -0.50 -16.85
CA ASN A 159 6.57 -1.66 -17.10
C ASN A 159 5.10 -1.29 -17.37
N SER A 160 4.63 -0.12 -16.93
CA SER A 160 3.29 0.38 -17.26
C SER A 160 3.17 1.01 -18.66
N ALA A 161 4.24 1.03 -19.45
CA ALA A 161 4.22 1.40 -20.87
C ALA A 161 4.01 0.18 -21.80
N GLN A 162 3.76 -1.01 -21.23
CA GLN A 162 3.59 -2.27 -21.96
C GLN A 162 2.27 -3.01 -21.65
N LEU A 163 1.34 -2.38 -20.93
CA LEU A 163 -0.03 -2.84 -20.71
C LEU A 163 -1.01 -1.74 -21.15
#